data_AF-A0AAW3UM83-F1
#
_entry.id   AF-A0AAW3UM83-F1
#
_cell.length_a   1.000
_cell.length_b   1.000
_cell.length_c   1.000
_cell.angle_alpha   90.00
_cell.angle_beta   90.00
_cell.angle_gamma   90.00
#
_symmetry.space_group_name_H-M   'P 1'
#
loop_
_entity.id
_entity.type
_entity.pdbx_description
1 polymer ?
#
loop_
_entity_poly.entity_id
_entity_poly.type
_entity_poly.pdbx_seq_one_letter_code
_entity_poly.pdbx_strand_id
1 'polypeptide(L)'
;MPANLADEQNHFPGLSRIGALLADPGRAAMLWALMDGSARPAGELTMIAGLSPSAASAHLARLTDGGLLALEVRGRHRYFRIASPDIAASIEALANVAQVSAPQRAAPRPARTVPVDMRYARTCYDHMAGELSVRVFERMVEGGLLTLHGSSLEATADGAARFADWGIDLSAQKSRRRRFACTCPDWSERRPHLGGALGAALLDSWSTHGWVERTERPRILRITPAGHRHFDAFLAT
;
A
#
# COMPACT_ATOMS: atom_id res chain seq x y z
N MET A 1 -4.79 -6.48 -38.29
CA MET A 1 -4.73 -5.03 -38.62
C MET A 1 -3.94 -4.36 -37.50
N PRO A 2 -2.70 -3.89 -37.74
CA PRO A 2 -1.96 -3.20 -36.69
C PRO A 2 -2.60 -1.83 -36.47
N ALA A 3 -2.93 -1.52 -35.22
CA ALA A 3 -3.38 -0.19 -34.85
C ALA A 3 -2.28 0.82 -35.14
N ASN A 4 -2.65 1.88 -35.84
CA ASN A 4 -1.75 2.93 -36.32
C ASN A 4 -1.10 3.65 -35.12
N LEU A 5 0.24 3.57 -35.02
CA LEU A 5 1.05 4.22 -33.99
C LEU A 5 0.95 5.75 -34.01
N ALA A 6 0.31 6.33 -35.03
CA ALA A 6 0.09 7.77 -35.16
C ALA A 6 -0.94 8.34 -34.16
N ASP A 7 -1.80 7.51 -33.56
CA ASP A 7 -2.88 7.97 -32.67
C ASP A 7 -2.48 8.08 -31.17
N GLU A 8 -1.26 7.61 -30.83
CA GLU A 8 -0.68 7.76 -29.49
C GLU A 8 -0.12 9.18 -29.22
N GLN A 9 -0.09 10.07 -30.22
CA GLN A 9 0.50 11.41 -30.09
C GLN A 9 -0.42 12.44 -29.41
N ASN A 10 -1.72 12.15 -29.24
CA ASN A 10 -2.70 13.03 -28.60
C ASN A 10 -3.08 12.63 -27.16
N HIS A 11 -2.50 11.56 -26.63
CA HIS A 11 -2.83 11.01 -25.31
C HIS A 11 -1.55 10.80 -24.49
N PHE A 12 -1.64 10.79 -23.15
CA PHE A 12 -0.48 10.51 -22.30
C PHE A 12 0.12 9.13 -22.68
N PRO A 13 1.37 9.08 -23.18
CA PRO A 13 1.89 7.88 -23.82
C PRO A 13 1.92 6.71 -22.84
N GLY A 14 1.40 5.55 -23.28
CA GLY A 14 1.41 4.33 -22.49
C GLY A 14 0.33 4.21 -21.40
N LEU A 15 -0.46 5.25 -21.10
CA LEU A 15 -1.53 5.16 -20.09
C LEU A 15 -2.60 4.13 -20.50
N SER A 16 -3.09 4.19 -21.75
CA SER A 16 -4.07 3.24 -22.29
C SER A 16 -3.53 1.81 -22.30
N ARG A 17 -2.22 1.64 -22.54
CA ARG A 17 -1.56 0.33 -22.51
C ARG A 17 -1.55 -0.27 -21.10
N ILE A 18 -1.16 0.52 -20.09
CA ILE A 18 -1.19 0.09 -18.68
C ILE A 18 -2.63 -0.17 -18.25
N GLY A 19 -3.57 0.71 -18.61
CA GLY A 19 -5.00 0.53 -18.35
C GLY A 19 -5.53 -0.79 -18.89
N ALA A 20 -5.18 -1.14 -20.13
CA ALA A 20 -5.57 -2.41 -20.75
C ALA A 20 -4.98 -3.63 -20.02
N LEU A 21 -3.78 -3.52 -19.43
CA LEU A 21 -3.19 -4.60 -18.62
C LEU A 21 -3.89 -4.75 -17.27
N LEU A 22 -4.43 -3.68 -16.70
CA LEU A 22 -5.15 -3.72 -15.41
C LEU A 22 -6.63 -4.10 -15.55
N ALA A 23 -7.24 -3.85 -16.71
CA ALA A 23 -8.65 -4.07 -16.99
C ALA A 23 -9.03 -5.57 -17.19
N ASP A 24 -8.66 -6.42 -16.25
CA ASP A 24 -9.00 -7.85 -16.23
C ASP A 24 -8.95 -8.41 -14.80
N PRO A 25 -10.02 -9.08 -14.32
CA PRO A 25 -10.10 -9.57 -12.95
C PRO A 25 -8.99 -10.56 -12.58
N GLY A 26 -8.58 -11.43 -13.50
CA GLY A 26 -7.53 -12.42 -13.26
C GLY A 26 -6.17 -11.76 -13.12
N ARG A 27 -5.82 -10.84 -14.01
CA ARG A 27 -4.59 -10.05 -13.92
C ARG A 27 -4.56 -9.19 -12.65
N ALA A 28 -5.66 -8.54 -12.32
CA ALA A 28 -5.79 -7.77 -11.09
C ALA A 28 -5.57 -8.64 -9.85
N ALA A 29 -6.17 -9.83 -9.79
CA ALA A 29 -5.97 -10.78 -8.68
C ALA A 29 -4.51 -11.23 -8.55
N MET A 30 -3.85 -11.55 -9.67
CA MET A 30 -2.42 -11.92 -9.67
C MET A 30 -1.52 -10.78 -9.19
N LEU A 31 -1.70 -9.57 -9.72
CA LEU A 31 -0.95 -8.38 -9.30
C LEU A 31 -1.13 -8.13 -7.81
N TRP A 32 -2.38 -8.21 -7.33
CA TRP A 32 -2.72 -7.98 -5.95
C TRP A 32 -2.06 -8.97 -4.98
N ALA A 33 -1.99 -10.24 -5.36
CA ALA A 33 -1.32 -11.27 -4.57
C ALA A 33 0.20 -11.04 -4.43
N LEU A 34 0.80 -10.27 -5.33
CA LEU A 34 2.22 -9.94 -5.34
C LEU A 34 2.52 -8.59 -4.65
N MET A 35 1.49 -7.89 -4.16
CA MET A 35 1.66 -6.58 -3.53
C MET A 35 2.40 -6.61 -2.20
N ASP A 36 2.59 -7.79 -1.59
CA ASP A 36 3.47 -7.97 -0.41
C ASP A 36 4.97 -7.92 -0.77
N GLY A 37 5.30 -7.87 -2.06
CA GLY A 37 6.65 -7.86 -2.60
C GLY A 37 7.28 -9.25 -2.77
N SER A 38 6.54 -10.31 -2.48
CA SER A 38 7.02 -11.69 -2.67
C SER A 38 7.11 -12.08 -4.14
N ALA A 39 7.98 -13.03 -4.44
CA ALA A 39 8.02 -13.71 -5.74
C ALA A 39 7.27 -15.05 -5.63
N ARG A 40 6.26 -15.26 -6.48
CA ARG A 40 5.39 -16.45 -6.42
C ARG A 40 5.43 -17.26 -7.72
N PRO A 41 5.37 -18.60 -7.66
CA PRO A 41 5.36 -19.44 -8.86
C PRO A 41 4.04 -19.30 -9.63
N ALA A 42 4.08 -19.54 -10.94
CA ALA A 42 2.90 -19.44 -11.82
C ALA A 42 1.70 -20.27 -11.33
N GLY A 43 1.95 -21.47 -10.78
CA GLY A 43 0.89 -22.36 -10.30
C GLY A 43 0.10 -21.76 -9.14
N GLU A 44 0.77 -21.07 -8.22
CA GLU A 44 0.11 -20.40 -7.11
C GLU A 44 -0.75 -19.23 -7.59
N LEU A 45 -0.22 -18.40 -8.49
CA LEU A 45 -0.95 -17.29 -9.10
C LEU A 45 -2.14 -17.75 -9.94
N THR A 46 -2.03 -18.92 -10.57
CA THR A 46 -3.13 -19.58 -11.30
C THR A 46 -4.29 -19.92 -10.36
N MET A 47 -3.98 -20.54 -9.21
CA MET A 47 -4.96 -20.89 -8.19
C MET A 47 -5.64 -19.65 -7.59
N ILE A 48 -4.87 -18.61 -7.28
CA ILE A 48 -5.38 -17.35 -6.72
C ILE A 48 -6.33 -16.65 -7.70
N ALA A 49 -5.98 -16.64 -8.99
CA ALA A 49 -6.80 -16.00 -10.02
C ALA A 49 -8.01 -16.86 -10.44
N GLY A 50 -8.08 -18.13 -10.03
CA GLY A 50 -9.15 -19.05 -10.44
C GLY A 50 -9.16 -19.33 -11.94
N LEU A 51 -7.97 -19.38 -12.57
CA LEU A 51 -7.82 -19.52 -14.02
C LEU A 51 -7.27 -20.90 -14.41
N SER A 52 -7.43 -21.26 -15.69
CA SER A 52 -6.72 -22.43 -16.24
C SER A 52 -5.21 -22.13 -16.37
N PRO A 53 -4.34 -23.16 -16.36
CA PRO A 53 -2.89 -22.97 -16.53
C PRO A 53 -2.51 -22.24 -17.83
N SER A 54 -3.23 -22.50 -18.92
CA SER A 54 -2.99 -21.84 -20.21
C SER A 54 -3.38 -20.36 -20.19
N ALA A 55 -4.55 -20.03 -19.62
CA ALA A 55 -4.99 -18.65 -19.47
C ALA A 55 -4.06 -17.87 -18.53
N ALA A 56 -3.70 -18.46 -17.38
CA ALA A 56 -2.78 -17.88 -16.42
C ALA A 56 -1.41 -17.58 -17.05
N SER A 57 -0.85 -18.51 -17.83
CA SER A 57 0.41 -18.31 -18.53
C SER A 57 0.36 -17.14 -19.52
N ALA A 58 -0.74 -17.01 -20.28
CA ALA A 58 -0.95 -15.90 -21.20
C ALA A 58 -1.06 -14.55 -20.45
N HIS A 59 -1.74 -14.51 -19.31
CA HIS A 59 -1.82 -13.31 -18.49
C HIS A 59 -0.48 -12.91 -17.88
N LEU A 60 0.28 -13.86 -17.34
CA LEU A 60 1.61 -13.62 -16.78
C LEU A 60 2.59 -13.12 -17.84
N ALA A 61 2.53 -13.68 -19.07
CA ALA A 61 3.31 -13.18 -20.19
C ALA A 61 2.96 -11.72 -20.50
N ARG A 62 1.68 -11.40 -20.70
CA ARG A 62 1.23 -10.02 -20.96
C ARG A 62 1.64 -9.03 -19.87
N LEU A 63 1.56 -9.42 -18.60
CA LEU A 63 1.96 -8.58 -17.47
C LEU A 63 3.48 -8.38 -17.41
N THR A 64 4.26 -9.40 -17.78
CA THR A 64 5.72 -9.32 -17.85
C THR A 64 6.17 -8.46 -19.03
N ASP A 65 5.64 -8.73 -20.23
CA ASP A 65 5.93 -7.97 -21.46
C ASP A 65 5.50 -6.50 -21.33
N GLY A 66 4.42 -6.26 -20.59
CA GLY A 66 3.93 -4.92 -20.25
C GLY A 66 4.74 -4.21 -19.16
N GLY A 67 5.72 -4.88 -18.54
CA GLY A 67 6.61 -4.32 -17.53
C GLY A 67 6.03 -4.23 -16.12
N LEU A 68 4.84 -4.78 -15.85
CA LEU A 68 4.25 -4.77 -14.49
C LEU A 68 4.87 -5.84 -13.59
N LEU A 69 5.29 -6.96 -14.18
CA LEU A 69 5.92 -8.08 -13.48
C LEU A 69 7.37 -8.27 -13.92
N ALA A 70 8.21 -8.66 -12.97
CA ALA A 70 9.52 -9.23 -13.23
C ALA A 70 9.47 -10.75 -13.06
N LEU A 71 10.21 -11.44 -13.92
CA LEU A 71 10.37 -12.89 -13.90
C LEU A 71 11.73 -13.26 -13.32
N GLU A 72 11.73 -14.14 -12.33
CA GLU A 72 12.92 -14.76 -11.76
C GLU A 72 12.88 -16.27 -12.03
N VAL A 73 13.95 -16.80 -12.63
CA VAL A 73 14.10 -18.24 -12.86
C VAL A 73 14.92 -18.82 -11.70
N ARG A 74 14.30 -19.68 -10.89
CA ARG A 74 14.97 -20.39 -9.79
C ARG A 74 14.88 -21.89 -10.07
N GLY A 75 15.98 -22.44 -10.61
CA GLY A 75 16.01 -23.81 -11.12
C GLY A 75 15.00 -24.00 -12.25
N ARG A 76 14.14 -25.02 -12.15
CA ARG A 76 13.09 -25.31 -13.15
C ARG A 76 11.81 -24.48 -12.99
N HIS A 77 11.71 -23.67 -11.94
CA HIS A 77 10.49 -22.93 -11.63
C HIS A 77 10.65 -21.45 -11.94
N ARG A 78 9.59 -20.88 -12.50
CA ARG A 78 9.46 -19.46 -12.87
C ARG A 78 8.67 -18.76 -11.76
N TYR A 79 9.29 -17.78 -11.13
CA TYR A 79 8.70 -16.95 -10.09
C TYR A 79 8.43 -15.56 -10.62
N PHE A 80 7.29 -15.00 -10.26
CA PHE A 80 6.85 -13.67 -10.70
C PHE A 80 6.73 -12.76 -9.48
N ARG A 81 7.19 -11.52 -9.63
CA ARG A 81 7.03 -10.45 -8.62
C ARG A 81 6.65 -9.15 -9.29
N ILE A 82 6.12 -8.19 -8.55
CA ILE A 82 5.97 -6.82 -9.06
C ILE A 82 7.37 -6.31 -9.48
N ALA A 83 7.44 -5.72 -10.68
CA ALA A 83 8.73 -5.40 -11.30
C ALA A 83 9.52 -4.35 -10.50
N SER A 84 8.85 -3.31 -9.99
CA SER A 84 9.47 -2.24 -9.21
C SER A 84 8.57 -1.70 -8.09
N PRO A 85 9.15 -1.03 -7.07
CA PRO A 85 8.38 -0.32 -6.05
C PRO A 85 7.39 0.70 -6.62
N ASP A 86 7.77 1.43 -7.68
CA ASP A 86 6.92 2.45 -8.31
C ASP A 86 5.65 1.85 -8.94
N ILE A 87 5.75 0.63 -9.46
CA ILE A 87 4.58 -0.08 -10.01
C ILE A 87 3.64 -0.52 -8.87
N ALA A 88 4.18 -1.04 -7.78
CA ALA A 88 3.38 -1.38 -6.61
C ALA A 88 2.66 -0.14 -6.04
N ALA A 89 3.39 0.96 -5.90
CA ALA A 89 2.86 2.26 -5.53
C ALA A 89 1.70 2.71 -6.45
N SER A 90 1.89 2.61 -7.76
CA SER A 90 0.90 3.01 -8.76
C SER A 90 -0.37 2.14 -8.69
N ILE A 91 -0.21 0.82 -8.55
CA ILE A 91 -1.34 -0.12 -8.38
C ILE A 91 -2.10 0.20 -7.08
N GLU A 92 -1.40 0.49 -5.99
CA GLU A 92 -2.01 0.87 -4.72
C GLU A 92 -2.77 2.21 -4.83
N ALA A 93 -2.19 3.20 -5.52
CA ALA A 93 -2.85 4.48 -5.79
C ALA A 93 -4.14 4.28 -6.61
N LEU A 94 -4.12 3.43 -7.64
CA LEU A 94 -5.30 3.11 -8.43
C LEU A 94 -6.36 2.36 -7.60
N ALA A 95 -5.96 1.43 -6.73
CA ALA A 95 -6.88 0.76 -5.81
C ALA A 95 -7.56 1.76 -4.86
N ASN A 96 -6.79 2.71 -4.33
CA ASN A 96 -7.31 3.81 -3.52
C ASN A 96 -8.29 4.70 -4.29
N VAL A 97 -7.98 5.06 -5.54
CA VAL A 97 -8.90 5.84 -6.40
C VAL A 97 -10.18 5.06 -6.71
N ALA A 98 -10.07 3.78 -7.04
CA ALA A 98 -11.23 2.91 -7.29
C ALA A 98 -12.13 2.82 -6.05
N GLN A 99 -11.53 2.81 -4.86
CA GLN A 99 -12.24 2.82 -3.59
C GLN A 99 -13.00 4.14 -3.35
N VAL A 100 -12.36 5.29 -3.60
CA VAL A 100 -13.01 6.62 -3.46
C VAL A 100 -14.10 6.83 -4.52
N SER A 101 -13.88 6.33 -5.74
CA SER A 101 -14.80 6.51 -6.88
C SER A 101 -15.95 5.50 -6.90
N ALA A 102 -15.88 4.44 -6.09
CA ALA A 102 -16.94 3.45 -6.02
C ALA A 102 -18.24 4.09 -5.50
N PRO A 103 -19.40 3.82 -6.14
CA PRO A 103 -20.68 4.16 -5.55
C PRO A 103 -20.74 3.63 -4.11
N GLN A 104 -21.36 4.36 -3.19
CA GLN A 104 -21.59 3.93 -1.80
C GLN A 104 -22.51 2.69 -1.77
N ARG A 105 -21.99 1.54 -2.20
CA ARG A 105 -22.55 0.21 -1.97
C ARG A 105 -21.88 -0.39 -0.76
N ALA A 106 -22.61 -1.29 -0.10
CA ALA A 106 -22.19 -2.04 1.07
C ALA A 106 -20.72 -2.46 0.96
N ALA A 107 -20.01 -2.38 2.09
CA ALA A 107 -18.59 -2.66 2.18
C ALA A 107 -18.23 -3.93 1.39
N PRO A 108 -17.37 -3.85 0.35
CA PRO A 108 -16.89 -5.02 -0.34
C PRO A 108 -16.22 -5.90 0.70
N ARG A 109 -16.51 -7.20 0.63
CA ARG A 109 -15.76 -8.18 1.41
C ARG A 109 -14.28 -7.90 1.20
N PRO A 110 -13.46 -7.84 2.26
CA PRO A 110 -12.03 -7.65 2.11
C PRO A 110 -11.53 -8.69 1.12
N ALA A 111 -10.73 -8.24 0.15
CA ALA A 111 -10.21 -9.11 -0.90
C ALA A 111 -9.59 -10.34 -0.22
N ARG A 112 -10.26 -11.49 -0.32
CA ARG A 112 -9.83 -12.76 0.33
C ARG A 112 -8.43 -13.21 -0.13
N THR A 113 -7.92 -12.58 -1.18
CA THR A 113 -6.61 -12.77 -1.79
C THR A 113 -5.48 -12.01 -1.09
N VAL A 114 -5.78 -11.12 -0.12
CA VAL A 114 -4.76 -10.36 0.62
C VAL A 114 -4.31 -11.13 1.86
N PRO A 115 -3.00 -11.34 2.06
CA PRO A 115 -2.47 -11.90 3.30
C PRO A 115 -2.93 -11.12 4.54
N VAL A 116 -3.34 -11.82 5.60
CA VAL A 116 -3.79 -11.21 6.87
C VAL A 116 -2.77 -10.21 7.40
N ASP A 117 -1.50 -10.59 7.45
CA ASP A 117 -0.42 -9.75 7.98
C ASP A 117 -0.29 -8.42 7.22
N MET A 118 -0.54 -8.44 5.90
CA MET A 118 -0.51 -7.25 5.05
C MET A 118 -1.69 -6.31 5.31
N ARG A 119 -2.85 -6.85 5.70
CA ARG A 119 -4.00 -6.04 6.14
C ARG A 119 -3.75 -5.42 7.51
N TYR A 120 -3.06 -6.15 8.39
CA TYR A 120 -2.79 -5.67 9.74
C TYR A 120 -1.77 -4.53 9.77
N ALA A 121 -0.60 -4.72 9.17
CA ALA A 121 0.51 -3.76 9.18
C ALA A 121 1.39 -3.89 7.92
N ARG A 122 1.50 -2.80 7.15
CA ARG A 122 2.33 -2.75 5.93
C ARG A 122 2.90 -1.37 5.67
N THR A 123 3.83 -1.27 4.73
CA THR A 123 4.27 0.03 4.17
C THR A 123 3.37 0.44 3.00
N CYS A 124 2.72 1.59 3.12
CA CYS A 124 2.14 2.34 2.00
C CYS A 124 3.16 3.39 1.60
N TYR A 125 3.88 3.15 0.50
CA TYR A 125 5.07 3.92 0.13
C TYR A 125 6.13 3.91 1.25
N ASP A 126 6.22 5.01 2.00
CA ASP A 126 7.20 5.30 3.03
C ASP A 126 6.60 5.47 4.43
N HIS A 127 5.30 5.22 4.60
CA HIS A 127 4.60 5.31 5.87
C HIS A 127 3.82 4.02 6.15
N MET A 128 3.40 3.85 7.41
CA MET A 128 2.68 2.67 7.84
C MET A 128 1.20 2.74 7.44
N ALA A 129 0.65 1.61 6.98
CA ALA A 129 -0.75 1.42 6.62
C ALA A 129 -1.28 0.06 7.14
N GLY A 130 -2.57 -0.18 6.93
CA GLY A 130 -3.29 -1.33 7.48
C GLY A 130 -4.12 -0.99 8.71
N GLU A 131 -4.81 -2.00 9.22
CA GLU A 131 -5.75 -1.92 10.34
C GLU A 131 -5.16 -1.15 11.53
N LEU A 132 -3.94 -1.50 11.95
CA LEU A 132 -3.31 -0.86 13.09
C LEU A 132 -3.02 0.64 12.84
N SER A 133 -2.55 0.99 11.65
CA SER A 133 -2.27 2.39 11.29
C SER A 133 -3.53 3.23 11.19
N VAL A 134 -4.63 2.65 10.71
CA VAL A 134 -5.95 3.31 10.70
C VAL A 134 -6.40 3.57 12.14
N ARG A 135 -6.38 2.56 13.01
CA ARG A 135 -6.80 2.70 14.42
C ARG A 135 -5.95 3.72 15.19
N VAL A 136 -4.63 3.69 14.98
CA VAL A 136 -3.72 4.66 15.60
C VAL A 136 -4.01 6.08 15.11
N PHE A 137 -4.26 6.26 13.81
CA PHE A 137 -4.61 7.56 13.26
C PHE A 137 -5.95 8.09 13.79
N GLU A 138 -7.00 7.25 13.82
CA GLU A 138 -8.30 7.57 14.42
C GLU A 138 -8.10 8.03 15.87
N ARG A 139 -7.33 7.27 16.66
CA ARG A 139 -7.03 7.61 18.06
C ARG A 139 -6.25 8.92 18.23
N MET A 140 -5.35 9.26 17.31
CA MET A 140 -4.64 10.54 17.32
C MET A 140 -5.59 11.72 17.09
N VAL A 141 -6.58 11.55 16.20
CA VAL A 141 -7.57 12.60 15.92
C VAL A 141 -8.58 12.72 17.06
N GLU A 142 -9.14 11.61 17.53
CA GLU A 142 -10.09 11.56 18.65
C GLU A 142 -9.45 12.06 19.96
N GLY A 143 -8.18 11.75 20.16
CA GLY A 143 -7.39 12.21 21.29
C GLY A 143 -6.89 13.64 21.21
N GLY A 144 -7.21 14.37 20.14
CA GLY A 144 -6.76 15.75 19.95
C GLY A 144 -5.25 15.91 19.75
N LEU A 145 -4.51 14.85 19.38
CA LEU A 145 -3.10 14.99 18.97
C LEU A 145 -2.97 15.59 17.57
N LEU A 146 -3.96 15.32 16.71
CA LEU A 146 -4.07 15.87 15.37
C LEU A 146 -5.44 16.50 15.17
N THR A 147 -5.48 17.67 14.54
CA THR A 147 -6.73 18.28 14.06
C THR A 147 -6.83 18.16 12.56
N LEU A 148 -8.02 17.77 12.09
CA LEU A 148 -8.34 17.69 10.68
C LEU A 148 -9.10 18.95 10.25
N HIS A 149 -8.49 19.75 9.38
CA HIS A 149 -9.09 20.92 8.75
C HIS A 149 -9.25 20.67 7.26
N GLY A 150 -10.43 20.18 6.86
CA GLY A 150 -10.69 19.73 5.49
C GLY A 150 -9.78 18.56 5.10
N SER A 151 -8.86 18.78 4.17
CA SER A 151 -7.84 17.80 3.77
C SER A 151 -6.48 18.01 4.44
N SER A 152 -6.32 19.03 5.28
CA SER A 152 -5.09 19.36 6.00
C SER A 152 -5.11 18.78 7.41
N LEU A 153 -3.96 18.24 7.84
CA LEU A 153 -3.77 17.72 9.19
C LEU A 153 -2.69 18.56 9.89
N GLU A 154 -2.99 18.99 11.11
CA GLU A 154 -2.08 19.76 11.94
C GLU A 154 -1.90 19.09 13.31
N ALA A 155 -0.70 19.22 13.87
CA ALA A 155 -0.42 18.74 15.22
C ALA A 155 -0.79 19.81 16.24
N THR A 156 -1.53 19.42 17.27
CA THR A 156 -1.84 20.27 18.42
C THR A 156 -0.62 20.40 19.34
N ALA A 157 -0.73 21.18 20.42
CA ALA A 157 0.31 21.25 21.44
C ALA A 157 0.55 19.89 22.11
N ASP A 158 -0.52 19.18 22.47
CA ASP A 158 -0.44 17.82 23.04
C ASP A 158 0.12 16.82 22.03
N GLY A 159 -0.28 16.96 20.76
CA GLY A 159 0.30 16.26 19.64
C GLY A 159 1.80 16.45 19.56
N ALA A 160 2.26 17.71 19.56
CA ALA A 160 3.68 18.04 19.49
C ALA A 160 4.49 17.42 20.63
N ALA A 161 3.98 17.47 21.87
CA ALA A 161 4.60 16.82 23.01
C ALA A 161 4.69 15.29 22.80
N ARG A 162 3.59 14.65 22.38
CA ARG A 162 3.58 13.20 22.14
C ARG A 162 4.51 12.78 21.00
N PHE A 163 4.54 13.53 19.91
CA PHE A 163 5.44 13.25 18.79
C PHE A 163 6.91 13.42 19.20
N ALA A 164 7.22 14.39 20.07
CA ALA A 164 8.54 14.54 20.65
C ALA A 164 8.92 13.37 21.58
N ASP A 165 7.98 12.82 22.36
CA ASP A 165 8.21 11.60 23.16
C ASP A 165 8.57 10.40 22.26
N TRP A 166 8.00 10.35 21.06
CA TRP A 166 8.35 9.39 20.03
C TRP A 166 9.61 9.79 19.23
N GLY A 167 10.35 10.82 19.64
CA GLY A 167 11.59 11.24 18.97
C GLY A 167 11.38 11.92 17.61
N ILE A 168 10.20 12.49 17.35
CA ILE A 168 9.89 13.15 16.09
C ILE A 168 9.98 14.67 16.25
N ASP A 169 10.93 15.28 15.53
CA ASP A 169 11.01 16.73 15.38
C ASP A 169 9.99 17.21 14.32
N LEU A 170 8.89 17.80 14.78
CA LEU A 170 7.84 18.35 13.92
C LEU A 170 8.32 19.52 13.06
N SER A 171 9.24 20.35 13.56
CA SER A 171 9.74 21.51 12.82
C SER A 171 10.53 21.05 11.59
N ALA A 172 11.36 20.03 11.76
CA ALA A 172 12.07 19.36 10.68
C ALA A 172 11.12 18.67 9.70
N GLN A 173 10.02 18.08 10.16
CA GLN A 173 9.03 17.46 9.25
C GLN A 173 8.24 18.50 8.46
N LYS A 174 7.89 19.65 9.07
CA LYS A 174 7.17 20.74 8.40
C LYS A 174 8.01 21.46 7.34
N SER A 175 9.34 21.48 7.48
CA SER A 175 10.24 22.14 6.52
C SER A 175 10.58 21.28 5.29
N ARG A 176 10.18 20.00 5.26
CA ARG A 176 10.42 19.12 4.11
C ARG A 176 9.63 19.59 2.87
N ARG A 177 10.18 19.34 1.68
CA ARG A 177 9.54 19.61 0.37
C ARG A 177 8.42 18.61 0.02
N ARG A 178 7.48 18.40 0.93
CA ARG A 178 6.29 17.54 0.78
C ARG A 178 5.23 17.96 1.80
N ARG A 179 4.02 17.42 1.68
CA ARG A 179 2.97 17.66 2.68
C ARG A 179 3.40 17.15 4.06
N PHE A 180 3.23 17.99 5.09
CA PHE A 180 3.53 17.64 6.48
C PHE A 180 2.76 16.39 6.91
N ALA A 181 1.44 16.41 6.78
CA ALA A 181 0.57 15.28 7.07
C ALA A 181 -0.60 15.25 6.07
N CYS A 182 -1.13 14.06 5.80
CA CYS A 182 -2.33 13.89 5.00
C CYS A 182 -3.12 12.65 5.40
N THR A 183 -4.42 12.66 5.11
CA THR A 183 -5.29 11.48 5.17
C THR A 183 -5.01 10.61 3.95
N CYS A 184 -4.14 9.62 4.10
CA CYS A 184 -3.89 8.65 3.04
C CYS A 184 -4.99 7.58 3.09
N PRO A 185 -5.69 7.30 1.98
CA PRO A 185 -6.71 6.24 1.98
C PRO A 185 -6.07 4.86 2.14
N ASP A 186 -6.64 4.03 3.00
CA ASP A 186 -6.31 2.62 3.13
C ASP A 186 -7.32 1.78 2.33
N TRP A 187 -6.85 1.05 1.32
CA TRP A 187 -7.70 0.18 0.50
C TRP A 187 -8.23 -1.04 1.25
N SER A 188 -7.53 -1.53 2.29
CA SER A 188 -7.96 -2.73 3.05
C SER A 188 -9.09 -2.38 4.01
N GLU A 189 -8.97 -1.22 4.65
CA GLU A 189 -9.87 -0.76 5.72
C GLU A 189 -10.94 0.19 5.21
N ARG A 190 -10.79 0.73 4.00
CA ARG A 190 -11.64 1.79 3.42
C ARG A 190 -11.75 3.03 4.31
N ARG A 191 -10.70 3.28 5.09
CA ARG A 191 -10.60 4.35 6.08
C ARG A 191 -9.22 5.02 5.94
N PRO A 192 -9.06 6.30 6.31
CA PRO A 192 -7.79 6.97 6.19
C PRO A 192 -6.79 6.50 7.26
N HIS A 193 -5.52 6.50 6.90
CA HIS A 193 -4.37 6.44 7.82
C HIS A 193 -3.47 7.66 7.62
N LEU A 194 -2.49 7.85 8.52
CA LEU A 194 -1.61 9.01 8.48
C LEU A 194 -0.51 8.85 7.43
N GLY A 195 -0.54 9.70 6.41
CA GLY A 195 0.53 9.85 5.42
C GLY A 195 1.27 11.19 5.54
N GLY A 196 2.15 11.47 4.57
CA GLY A 196 2.96 12.69 4.54
C GLY A 196 4.29 12.53 5.29
N ALA A 197 4.99 13.65 5.51
CA ALA A 197 6.26 13.65 6.23
C ALA A 197 6.14 13.08 7.66
N LEU A 198 5.04 13.39 8.35
CA LEU A 198 4.76 12.89 9.69
C LEU A 198 4.51 11.37 9.70
N GLY A 199 3.73 10.85 8.75
CA GLY A 199 3.51 9.40 8.62
C GLY A 199 4.80 8.62 8.37
N ALA A 200 5.69 9.16 7.54
CA ALA A 200 7.02 8.58 7.32
C ALA A 200 7.89 8.63 8.58
N ALA A 201 7.91 9.77 9.28
CA ALA A 201 8.65 9.95 10.52
C ALA A 201 8.17 9.01 11.64
N LEU A 202 6.87 8.72 11.71
CA LEU A 202 6.32 7.73 12.65
C LEU A 202 6.82 6.32 12.37
N LEU A 203 6.81 5.90 11.10
CA LEU A 203 7.35 4.59 10.74
C LEU A 203 8.84 4.49 11.11
N ASP A 204 9.64 5.50 10.77
CA ASP A 204 11.07 5.54 11.11
C ASP A 204 11.29 5.52 12.63
N SER A 205 10.51 6.30 13.39
CA SER A 205 10.55 6.33 14.85
C SER A 205 10.19 4.97 15.44
N TRP A 206 9.06 4.38 15.06
CA TRP A 206 8.61 3.11 15.62
C TRP A 206 9.56 1.97 15.28
N SER A 207 10.22 2.01 14.13
CA SER A 207 11.31 1.09 13.81
C SER A 207 12.55 1.33 14.67
N THR A 208 12.92 2.57 14.94
CA THR A 208 14.04 2.92 15.83
C THR A 208 13.79 2.46 17.28
N HIS A 209 12.55 2.54 17.75
CA HIS A 209 12.14 2.03 19.06
C HIS A 209 12.00 0.49 19.12
N GLY A 210 12.15 -0.21 18.00
CA GLY A 210 11.95 -1.66 17.92
C GLY A 210 10.50 -2.09 18.13
N TRP A 211 9.53 -1.22 17.85
CA TRP A 211 8.10 -1.56 17.91
C TRP A 211 7.61 -2.16 16.60
N VAL A 212 8.22 -1.75 15.50
CA VAL A 212 7.86 -2.16 14.13
C VAL A 212 9.11 -2.60 13.40
N GLU A 213 9.07 -3.81 12.84
CA GLU A 213 10.19 -4.38 12.09
C GLU A 213 9.79 -4.75 10.66
N ARG A 214 10.75 -4.65 9.74
CA ARG A 214 10.58 -5.19 8.39
C ARG A 214 10.68 -6.71 8.41
N THR A 215 9.90 -7.36 7.56
CA THR A 215 9.95 -8.81 7.38
C THR A 215 10.72 -9.17 6.11
N GLU A 216 10.92 -10.48 5.86
CA GLU A 216 11.43 -10.99 4.58
C GLU A 216 10.54 -10.61 3.39
N ARG A 217 9.26 -10.31 3.65
CA ARG A 217 8.32 -9.76 2.67
C ARG A 217 8.41 -8.22 2.73
N PRO A 218 8.97 -7.55 1.70
CA PRO A 218 9.42 -6.15 1.82
C PRO A 218 8.37 -5.14 2.27
N ARG A 219 7.08 -5.42 1.99
CA ARG A 219 5.97 -4.52 2.31
C ARG A 219 5.25 -4.87 3.61
N ILE A 220 5.49 -6.04 4.19
CA ILE A 220 4.82 -6.45 5.43
C ILE A 220 5.68 -6.03 6.62
N LEU A 221 5.02 -5.41 7.59
CA LEU A 221 5.62 -4.97 8.84
C LEU A 221 5.19 -5.92 9.96
N ARG A 222 6.16 -6.34 10.77
CA ARG A 222 5.91 -7.11 11.99
C ARG A 222 5.86 -6.17 13.18
N ILE A 223 4.78 -6.26 13.94
CA ILE A 223 4.69 -5.58 15.24
C ILE A 223 5.38 -6.47 16.28
N THR A 224 6.33 -5.91 17.02
CA THR A 224 7.06 -6.67 18.04
C THR A 224 6.21 -6.83 19.30
N PRO A 225 6.55 -7.75 20.22
CA PRO A 225 5.87 -7.82 21.51
C PRO A 225 5.90 -6.49 22.29
N ALA A 226 6.99 -5.71 22.15
CA ALA A 226 7.07 -4.38 22.73
C ALA A 226 6.15 -3.38 22.00
N GLY A 227 6.10 -3.44 20.67
CA GLY A 227 5.19 -2.65 19.85
C GLY A 227 3.73 -2.91 20.19
N HIS A 228 3.32 -4.18 20.32
CA HIS A 228 1.95 -4.53 20.73
C HIS A 228 1.58 -3.88 22.07
N ARG A 229 2.43 -4.02 23.10
CA ARG A 229 2.18 -3.37 24.40
C ARG A 229 2.06 -1.85 24.27
N HIS A 230 2.90 -1.23 23.44
CA HIS A 230 2.86 0.22 23.22
C HIS A 230 1.56 0.65 22.52
N PHE A 231 1.23 0.04 21.39
CA PHE A 231 0.04 0.39 20.62
C PHE A 231 -1.25 0.06 21.37
N ASP A 232 -1.32 -1.06 22.09
CA ASP A 232 -2.48 -1.42 22.90
C ASP A 232 -2.70 -0.40 24.03
N ALA A 233 -1.63 0.04 24.70
CA ALA A 233 -1.72 1.09 25.72
C ALA A 233 -2.18 2.43 25.13
N PHE A 234 -1.64 2.82 23.97
CA PHE A 234 -2.03 4.04 23.28
C PHE A 234 -3.50 4.01 22.83
N LEU A 235 -3.96 2.88 22.29
CA LEU A 235 -5.33 2.71 21.81
C LEU A 235 -6.37 2.54 22.93
N ALA A 236 -5.94 2.21 24.15
CA ALA A 236 -6.81 2.05 25.32
C ALA A 236 -7.00 3.34 26.14
N THR A 237 -6.22 4.39 25.86
CA THR A 237 -6.38 5.72 26.47
C THR A 237 -7.64 6.37 25.90
#